data_AF-R7T939-F1
#
_entry.id   AF-R7T939-F1
#
_cell.length_a   1.000
_cell.length_b   1.000
_cell.length_c   1.000
_cell.angle_alpha   90.00
_cell.angle_beta   90.00
_cell.angle_gamma   90.00
#
_symmetry.space_group_name_H-M   'P 1'
#
loop_
_entity.id
_entity.type
_entity.pdbx_description
1 polymer ?
#
loop_
_entity_poly.entity_id
_entity_poly.type
_entity_poly.pdbx_seq_one_letter_code
_entity_poly.pdbx_strand_id
1 'polypeptide(L)'
;MVEIVATTNTFTESDFSSKEDGVMTQKQYELLQFVTDDVLQPTIGLLGIAGNILSLVVFSQPQVKMASSIRVYLRALCVIDLVFLIFSLYESMLEFLTPVSPSTISMLQAYGRTYEEPFRRGARGASSCMVVVIAFERFYAISYPMSANKSCFKRHPYLPIALVLFFNVIFGVLLAESFEPRELLDGSWVSVTTALANTGFLRVYGLIAEVSYLQLNSLKFLGIVIDDKLSWSEHIKYIRGKISRSIGMLSCARKNLDRKTLIQLYYAFIYPYLSYCIDVWGHCSQQLFFSVFKTQKRALRIISFSKRLAHTEPLFKSFEILPLQAIYILALSKFISSNLYI
;
A
#
# COMPACT_ATOMS: atom_id res chain seq x y z
N MET A 1 -0.26 -25.19 -35.68
CA MET A 1 -0.81 -25.89 -34.50
C MET A 1 0.01 -25.45 -33.32
N VAL A 2 -0.49 -24.50 -32.54
CA VAL A 2 0.12 -24.07 -31.28
C VAL A 2 -0.32 -25.10 -30.25
N GLU A 3 0.63 -25.87 -29.75
CA GLU A 3 0.40 -26.85 -28.69
C GLU A 3 -0.05 -26.07 -27.44
N ILE A 4 -1.33 -26.19 -27.10
CA ILE A 4 -1.86 -25.70 -25.83
C ILE A 4 -1.29 -26.64 -24.77
N VAL A 5 -0.09 -26.35 -24.29
CA VAL A 5 0.42 -26.95 -23.05
C VAL A 5 -0.36 -26.27 -21.93
N ALA A 6 -1.55 -26.79 -21.64
CA ALA A 6 -2.19 -26.55 -20.37
C ALA A 6 -1.27 -27.17 -19.31
N THR A 7 -0.41 -26.36 -18.70
CA THR A 7 0.29 -26.73 -17.47
C THR A 7 -0.79 -26.97 -16.42
N THR A 8 -1.21 -28.23 -16.33
CA THR A 8 -2.06 -28.71 -15.24
C THR A 8 -1.18 -28.63 -14.00
N ASN A 9 -1.35 -27.58 -13.21
CA ASN A 9 -0.70 -27.47 -11.91
C ASN A 9 -1.23 -28.61 -11.03
N THR A 10 -0.50 -29.73 -11.00
CA THR A 10 -0.82 -30.87 -10.15
C THR A 10 -0.35 -30.56 -8.73
N PHE A 11 -1.27 -30.08 -7.89
CA PHE A 11 -1.02 -29.87 -6.47
C PHE A 11 -1.11 -31.19 -5.70
N THR A 12 -0.17 -31.42 -4.79
CA THR A 12 -0.06 -32.64 -3.98
C THR A 12 -0.42 -32.37 -2.52
N GLU A 13 -0.83 -33.40 -1.78
CA GLU A 13 -1.23 -33.29 -0.36
C GLU A 13 -0.12 -32.69 0.54
N SER A 14 1.16 -32.88 0.17
CA SER A 14 2.31 -32.28 0.84
C SER A 14 2.40 -30.75 0.68
N ASP A 15 1.77 -30.16 -0.33
CA ASP A 15 1.76 -28.70 -0.54
C ASP A 15 0.83 -27.99 0.48
N PHE A 16 -0.04 -28.73 1.17
CA PHE A 16 -0.97 -28.22 2.19
C PHE A 16 -0.38 -28.28 3.62
N SER A 17 0.78 -28.90 3.81
CA SER A 17 1.45 -28.97 5.11
C SER A 17 2.09 -27.62 5.45
N SER A 18 1.53 -26.90 6.42
CA SER A 18 2.16 -25.70 6.99
C SER A 18 3.51 -26.07 7.61
N LYS A 19 4.61 -25.43 7.20
CA LYS A 19 5.80 -25.38 8.06
C LYS A 19 5.48 -24.53 9.30
N GLU A 20 6.09 -24.88 10.43
CA GLU A 20 5.85 -24.33 11.77
C GLU A 20 6.05 -22.80 11.91
N ASP A 21 6.58 -22.11 10.90
CA ASP A 21 6.98 -20.71 10.98
C ASP A 21 5.89 -19.70 10.58
N GLY A 22 4.68 -20.15 10.21
CA GLY A 22 3.57 -19.26 9.83
C GLY A 22 3.78 -18.45 8.54
N VAL A 23 4.86 -18.72 7.79
CA VAL A 23 5.17 -18.09 6.49
C VAL A 23 4.69 -18.99 5.35
N MET A 24 3.85 -18.44 4.48
CA MET A 24 3.33 -19.14 3.29
C MET A 24 4.48 -19.47 2.32
N THR A 25 4.54 -20.72 1.85
CA THR A 25 5.52 -21.11 0.83
C THR A 25 5.11 -20.60 -0.56
N GLN A 26 6.07 -20.45 -1.48
CA GLN A 26 5.82 -19.97 -2.85
C GLN A 26 4.73 -20.79 -3.56
N LYS A 27 4.75 -22.12 -3.42
CA LYS A 27 3.72 -23.00 -4.01
C LYS A 27 2.34 -22.79 -3.41
N GLN A 28 2.26 -22.53 -2.10
CA GLN A 28 0.99 -22.23 -1.44
C GLN A 28 0.43 -20.89 -1.89
N TYR A 29 1.29 -19.90 -2.14
CA TYR A 29 0.90 -18.62 -2.71
C TYR A 29 0.40 -18.78 -4.15
N GLU A 30 1.11 -19.53 -4.99
CA GLU A 30 0.71 -19.83 -6.37
C GLU A 30 -0.63 -20.59 -6.41
N LEU A 31 -0.83 -21.56 -5.51
CA LEU A 31 -2.11 -22.24 -5.35
C LEU A 31 -3.21 -21.28 -4.94
N LEU A 32 -2.94 -20.40 -3.97
CA LEU A 32 -3.91 -19.42 -3.50
C LEU A 32 -4.34 -18.50 -4.65
N GLN A 33 -3.39 -17.96 -5.41
CA GLN A 33 -3.66 -17.13 -6.59
C GLN A 33 -4.50 -17.88 -7.62
N PHE A 34 -4.14 -19.13 -7.94
CA PHE A 34 -4.93 -19.94 -8.86
C PHE A 34 -6.38 -20.12 -8.36
N VAL A 35 -6.56 -20.45 -7.08
CA VAL A 35 -7.90 -20.65 -6.51
C VAL A 35 -8.70 -19.34 -6.49
N THR A 36 -8.09 -18.21 -6.14
CA THR A 36 -8.78 -16.93 -6.06
C THR A 36 -9.07 -16.34 -7.43
N ASP A 37 -8.06 -16.27 -8.29
CA ASP A 37 -8.05 -15.42 -9.49
C ASP A 37 -8.59 -16.19 -10.70
N ASP A 38 -8.27 -17.49 -10.81
CA ASP A 38 -8.65 -18.33 -11.95
C ASP A 38 -9.92 -19.16 -11.70
N VAL A 39 -10.33 -19.38 -10.45
CA VAL A 39 -11.51 -20.23 -10.12
C VAL A 39 -12.62 -19.43 -9.44
N LEU A 40 -12.36 -18.87 -8.26
CA LEU A 40 -13.41 -18.23 -7.46
C LEU A 40 -13.91 -16.94 -8.10
N GLN A 41 -13.02 -16.04 -8.49
CA GLN A 41 -13.36 -14.76 -9.10
C GLN A 41 -14.26 -14.90 -10.34
N PRO A 42 -13.93 -15.72 -11.37
CA PRO A 42 -14.80 -15.88 -12.53
C PRO A 42 -16.12 -16.57 -12.19
N THR A 43 -16.12 -17.54 -11.27
CA THR A 43 -17.35 -18.23 -10.84
C THR A 43 -18.32 -17.28 -10.14
N ILE A 44 -17.83 -16.50 -9.19
CA ILE A 44 -18.62 -15.48 -8.49
C ILE A 44 -19.09 -14.41 -9.48
N GLY A 45 -18.22 -14.01 -10.42
CA GLY A 45 -18.54 -13.05 -11.47
C GLY A 45 -19.72 -13.49 -12.34
N LEU A 46 -19.69 -14.72 -12.84
CA LEU A 46 -20.77 -15.29 -13.67
C LEU A 46 -22.10 -15.42 -12.90
N LEU A 47 -22.05 -15.92 -11.66
CA LEU A 47 -23.23 -15.99 -10.80
C LEU A 47 -23.81 -14.60 -10.52
N GLY A 48 -22.94 -13.61 -10.27
CA GLY A 48 -23.32 -12.22 -10.08
C GLY A 48 -23.99 -11.61 -11.31
N ILE A 49 -23.49 -11.90 -12.52
CA ILE A 49 -24.10 -11.42 -13.77
C ILE A 49 -25.50 -12.02 -13.94
N ALA A 50 -25.62 -13.34 -13.78
CA ALA A 50 -26.91 -14.03 -13.87
C ALA A 50 -27.92 -13.47 -12.86
N GLY A 51 -27.49 -13.28 -11.60
CA GLY A 51 -28.32 -12.74 -10.53
C GLY A 51 -28.77 -11.29 -10.77
N ASN A 52 -27.88 -10.43 -11.29
CA ASN A 52 -28.21 -9.04 -11.60
C ASN A 52 -29.09 -8.91 -12.84
N ILE A 53 -28.90 -9.74 -13.87
CA ILE A 53 -29.82 -9.79 -15.03
C ILE A 53 -31.21 -10.23 -14.57
N LEU A 54 -31.31 -11.30 -13.78
CA LEU A 54 -32.58 -11.78 -13.25
C LEU A 54 -33.27 -10.69 -12.42
N SER A 55 -32.53 -10.03 -11.53
CA SER A 55 -33.04 -8.94 -10.70
C SER A 55 -33.52 -7.76 -11.55
N LEU A 56 -32.76 -7.39 -12.60
CA LEU A 56 -33.15 -6.33 -13.53
C LEU A 56 -34.44 -6.66 -14.27
N VAL A 57 -34.61 -7.91 -14.72
CA VAL A 57 -35.84 -8.40 -15.35
C VAL A 57 -37.01 -8.32 -14.37
N VAL A 58 -36.85 -8.86 -13.15
CA VAL A 58 -37.88 -8.85 -12.11
C VAL A 58 -38.32 -7.43 -11.77
N PHE A 59 -37.39 -6.51 -11.51
CA PHE A 59 -37.73 -5.12 -11.16
C PHE A 59 -38.27 -4.29 -12.32
N SER A 60 -38.16 -4.80 -13.55
CA SER A 60 -38.76 -4.19 -14.74
C SER A 60 -40.19 -4.66 -14.98
N GLN A 61 -40.67 -5.70 -14.29
CA GLN A 61 -42.03 -6.20 -14.44
C GLN A 61 -43.07 -5.25 -13.81
N PRO A 62 -44.14 -4.88 -14.52
CA PRO A 62 -45.18 -3.98 -14.01
C PRO A 62 -45.92 -4.52 -12.76
N GLN A 63 -45.95 -5.84 -12.61
CA GLN A 63 -46.72 -6.57 -11.60
C GLN A 63 -46.08 -6.52 -10.20
N VAL A 64 -44.80 -6.12 -10.08
CA VAL A 64 -44.09 -6.04 -8.80
C VAL A 64 -44.62 -4.89 -7.96
N LYS A 65 -45.20 -5.23 -6.80
CA LYS A 65 -45.75 -4.29 -5.81
C LYS A 65 -44.65 -3.65 -4.97
N MET A 66 -43.97 -2.65 -5.53
CA MET A 66 -43.00 -1.80 -4.83
C MET A 66 -43.18 -0.33 -5.22
N ALA A 67 -42.70 0.59 -4.36
CA ALA A 67 -42.68 2.01 -4.69
C ALA A 67 -41.89 2.27 -5.97
N SER A 68 -42.38 3.19 -6.81
CA SER A 68 -41.78 3.46 -8.12
C SER A 68 -40.33 3.94 -8.01
N SER A 69 -39.99 4.75 -7.00
CA SER A 69 -38.63 5.20 -6.71
C SER A 69 -37.67 4.04 -6.42
N ILE A 70 -38.06 3.13 -5.54
CA ILE A 70 -37.27 1.96 -5.13
C ILE A 70 -36.96 1.06 -6.32
N ARG A 71 -37.93 0.81 -7.21
CA ARG A 71 -37.70 0.03 -8.43
C ARG A 71 -36.70 0.69 -9.37
N VAL A 72 -36.69 2.02 -9.45
CA VAL A 72 -35.70 2.76 -10.25
C VAL A 72 -34.30 2.61 -9.65
N TYR A 73 -34.17 2.72 -8.31
CA TYR A 73 -32.89 2.52 -7.63
C TYR A 73 -32.34 1.10 -7.75
N LEU A 74 -33.18 0.09 -7.57
CA LEU A 74 -32.78 -1.31 -7.68
C LEU A 74 -32.35 -1.67 -9.10
N ARG A 75 -33.05 -1.17 -10.13
CA ARG A 75 -32.61 -1.35 -11.53
C ARG A 75 -31.27 -0.66 -11.80
N ALA A 76 -31.08 0.55 -11.29
CA ALA A 76 -29.80 1.26 -11.42
C ALA A 76 -28.66 0.51 -10.72
N LEU A 77 -28.90 -0.03 -9.52
CA LEU A 77 -27.94 -0.86 -8.80
C LEU A 77 -27.56 -2.10 -9.62
N CYS A 78 -28.53 -2.83 -10.18
CA CYS A 78 -28.24 -4.00 -11.02
C CYS A 78 -27.41 -3.63 -12.26
N VAL A 79 -27.68 -2.49 -12.91
CA VAL A 79 -26.88 -2.03 -14.06
C VAL A 79 -25.45 -1.68 -13.65
N ILE A 80 -25.28 -0.99 -12.52
CA ILE A 80 -23.96 -0.64 -11.98
C ILE A 80 -23.16 -1.90 -11.63
N ASP A 81 -23.79 -2.87 -10.98
CA ASP A 81 -23.16 -4.14 -10.62
C ASP A 81 -22.79 -4.96 -11.86
N LEU A 82 -23.63 -4.96 -12.91
CA LEU A 82 -23.29 -5.60 -14.19
C LEU A 82 -22.06 -4.98 -14.84
N VAL A 83 -21.97 -3.65 -14.87
CA VAL A 83 -20.79 -2.95 -15.41
C VAL A 83 -19.54 -3.35 -14.63
N PHE A 84 -19.60 -3.36 -13.29
CA PHE A 84 -18.48 -3.81 -12.46
C PHE A 84 -18.08 -5.26 -12.75
N LEU A 85 -19.04 -6.17 -12.85
CA LEU A 85 -18.78 -7.60 -13.05
C LEU A 85 -18.23 -7.91 -14.45
N ILE A 86 -18.67 -7.19 -15.50
CA ILE A 86 -18.14 -7.36 -16.86
C ILE A 86 -16.64 -7.03 -16.89
N PHE A 87 -16.24 -5.88 -16.34
CA PHE A 87 -14.83 -5.51 -16.25
C PHE A 87 -14.02 -6.46 -15.37
N SER A 88 -14.61 -6.93 -14.26
CA SER A 88 -13.95 -7.90 -13.38
C SER A 88 -13.71 -9.27 -14.06
N LEU A 89 -14.65 -9.73 -14.89
CA LEU A 89 -14.46 -10.96 -15.69
C LEU A 89 -13.42 -10.78 -16.79
N TYR A 90 -13.38 -9.60 -17.41
CA TYR A 90 -12.34 -9.28 -18.39
C TYR A 90 -10.94 -9.33 -17.77
N GLU A 91 -10.75 -8.77 -16.57
CA GLU A 91 -9.45 -8.85 -15.89
C GLU A 91 -9.07 -10.30 -15.53
N SER A 92 -10.00 -11.11 -14.99
CA SER A 92 -9.74 -12.54 -14.76
C SER A 92 -9.35 -13.27 -16.04
N MET A 93 -10.00 -12.95 -17.17
CA MET A 93 -9.67 -13.56 -18.46
C MET A 93 -8.26 -13.18 -18.92
N LEU A 94 -7.84 -11.93 -18.72
CA LEU A 94 -6.47 -11.52 -19.04
C LEU A 94 -5.46 -12.26 -18.16
N GLU A 95 -5.71 -12.38 -16.86
CA GLU A 95 -4.83 -13.09 -15.93
C GLU A 95 -4.64 -14.56 -16.34
N PHE A 96 -5.74 -15.26 -16.65
CA PHE A 96 -5.74 -16.63 -17.16
C PHE A 96 -4.97 -16.79 -18.48
N LEU A 97 -4.97 -15.78 -19.36
CA LEU A 97 -4.29 -15.82 -20.66
C LEU A 97 -2.82 -15.37 -20.58
N THR A 98 -2.36 -14.82 -19.45
CA THR A 98 -0.97 -14.38 -19.23
C THR A 98 0.07 -15.41 -19.66
N PRO A 99 -0.05 -16.71 -19.33
CA PRO A 99 0.93 -17.72 -19.70
C PRO A 99 1.04 -17.96 -21.22
N VAL A 100 -0.02 -17.66 -21.99
CA VAL A 100 -0.08 -17.91 -23.44
C VAL A 100 0.71 -16.86 -24.23
N SER A 101 0.64 -15.59 -23.81
CA SER A 101 1.30 -14.48 -24.51
C SER A 101 1.68 -13.33 -23.56
N PRO A 102 2.75 -13.48 -22.76
CA PRO A 102 3.06 -12.56 -21.66
C PRO A 102 3.21 -11.08 -22.06
N SER A 103 3.86 -10.79 -23.20
CA SER A 103 4.08 -9.40 -23.65
C SER A 103 2.78 -8.72 -24.11
N THR A 104 1.97 -9.40 -24.92
CA THR A 104 0.68 -8.86 -25.39
C THR A 104 -0.31 -8.71 -24.23
N ILE A 105 -0.38 -9.69 -23.33
CA ILE A 105 -1.30 -9.64 -22.19
C ILE A 105 -0.86 -8.58 -21.18
N SER A 106 0.44 -8.48 -20.86
CA SER A 106 0.92 -7.40 -19.98
C SER A 106 0.64 -6.01 -20.56
N MET A 107 0.70 -5.85 -21.89
CA MET A 107 0.26 -4.62 -22.55
C MET A 107 -1.23 -4.36 -22.28
N LEU A 108 -2.10 -5.32 -22.57
CA LEU A 108 -3.54 -5.18 -22.33
C LEU A 108 -3.86 -4.89 -20.85
N GLN A 109 -3.16 -5.54 -19.92
CA GLN A 109 -3.28 -5.30 -18.48
C GLN A 109 -2.80 -3.89 -18.10
N ALA A 110 -1.69 -3.40 -18.64
CA ALA A 110 -1.19 -2.05 -18.35
C ALA A 110 -2.15 -0.95 -18.85
N TYR A 111 -2.70 -1.13 -20.05
CA TYR A 111 -3.74 -0.23 -20.57
C TYR A 111 -5.05 -0.36 -19.78
N GLY A 112 -5.48 -1.57 -19.44
CA GLY A 112 -6.64 -1.83 -18.59
C GLY A 112 -6.50 -1.15 -17.22
N ARG A 113 -5.36 -1.31 -16.55
CA ARG A 113 -5.10 -0.63 -15.27
C ARG A 113 -5.12 0.90 -15.36
N THR A 114 -4.78 1.45 -16.52
CA THR A 114 -4.77 2.90 -16.71
C THR A 114 -6.16 3.44 -17.02
N TYR A 115 -6.87 2.80 -17.95
CA TYR A 115 -8.10 3.36 -18.52
C TYR A 115 -9.38 2.67 -18.08
N GLU A 116 -9.36 1.36 -17.81
CA GLU A 116 -10.53 0.58 -17.42
C GLU A 116 -10.74 0.57 -15.90
N GLU A 117 -9.66 0.38 -15.15
CA GLU A 117 -9.67 0.29 -13.69
C GLU A 117 -10.38 1.45 -12.98
N PRO A 118 -10.25 2.72 -13.46
CA PRO A 118 -10.99 3.82 -12.85
C PRO A 118 -12.50 3.69 -12.99
N PHE A 119 -13.00 3.16 -14.12
CA PHE A 119 -14.43 2.90 -14.30
C PHE A 119 -14.89 1.73 -13.46
N ARG A 120 -14.10 0.67 -13.36
CA ARG A 120 -14.40 -0.49 -12.52
C ARG A 120 -14.48 -0.11 -11.04
N ARG A 121 -13.50 0.65 -10.53
CA ARG A 121 -13.51 1.21 -9.16
C ARG A 121 -14.66 2.19 -8.97
N GLY A 122 -14.94 3.03 -9.95
CA GLY A 122 -16.08 3.95 -9.94
C GLY A 122 -17.42 3.20 -9.86
N ALA A 123 -17.59 2.10 -10.58
CA ALA A 123 -18.78 1.26 -10.50
C ALA A 123 -18.93 0.60 -9.12
N ARG A 124 -17.84 0.09 -8.54
CA ARG A 124 -17.82 -0.45 -7.16
C ARG A 124 -18.21 0.61 -6.11
N GLY A 125 -17.68 1.83 -6.26
CA GLY A 125 -18.03 2.98 -5.41
C GLY A 125 -19.50 3.39 -5.58
N ALA A 126 -19.97 3.48 -6.82
CA ALA A 126 -21.35 3.80 -7.13
C ALA A 126 -22.34 2.78 -6.56
N SER A 127 -22.03 1.48 -6.63
CA SER A 127 -22.84 0.41 -6.02
C SER A 127 -22.99 0.63 -4.51
N SER A 128 -21.87 0.90 -3.82
CA SER A 128 -21.87 1.21 -2.38
C SER A 128 -22.72 2.45 -2.05
N CYS A 129 -22.56 3.53 -2.80
CA CYS A 129 -23.37 4.75 -2.64
C CYS A 129 -24.86 4.50 -2.92
N MET A 130 -25.19 3.68 -3.91
CA MET A 130 -26.57 3.33 -4.24
C MET A 130 -27.24 2.55 -3.11
N VAL A 131 -26.53 1.63 -2.45
CA VAL A 131 -27.05 0.93 -1.25
C VAL A 131 -27.38 1.92 -0.15
N VAL A 132 -26.52 2.94 0.07
CA VAL A 132 -26.79 4.02 1.04
C VAL A 132 -28.02 4.84 0.64
N VAL A 133 -28.17 5.21 -0.64
CA VAL A 133 -29.35 5.93 -1.14
C VAL A 133 -30.63 5.12 -0.91
N ILE A 134 -30.62 3.82 -1.20
CA ILE A 134 -31.75 2.91 -0.96
C ILE A 134 -32.08 2.83 0.53
N ALA A 135 -31.06 2.66 1.38
CA ALA A 135 -31.25 2.58 2.83
C ALA A 135 -31.80 3.89 3.40
N PHE A 136 -31.27 5.04 2.97
CA PHE A 136 -31.74 6.35 3.39
C PHE A 136 -33.19 6.61 2.96
N GLU A 137 -33.56 6.28 1.72
CA GLU A 137 -34.93 6.45 1.24
C GLU A 137 -35.92 5.61 2.05
N ARG A 138 -35.56 4.35 2.35
CA ARG A 138 -36.36 3.48 3.23
C ARG A 138 -36.48 4.04 4.64
N PHE A 139 -35.38 4.45 5.24
CA PHE A 139 -35.37 5.06 6.57
C PHE A 139 -36.28 6.30 6.62
N TYR A 140 -36.17 7.17 5.62
CA TYR A 140 -36.97 8.40 5.55
C TYR A 140 -38.46 8.10 5.32
N ALA A 141 -38.78 7.12 4.49
CA ALA A 141 -40.15 6.67 4.25
C ALA A 141 -40.83 6.11 5.50
N ILE A 142 -40.07 5.38 6.34
CA ILE A 142 -40.57 4.80 7.59
C ILE A 142 -40.67 5.86 8.69
N SER A 143 -39.63 6.68 8.86
CA SER A 143 -39.54 7.62 9.98
C SER A 143 -40.40 8.87 9.78
N TYR A 144 -40.65 9.28 8.53
CA TYR A 144 -41.37 10.52 8.20
C TYR A 144 -42.39 10.32 7.06
N PRO A 145 -43.45 9.52 7.25
CA PRO A 145 -44.35 9.09 6.18
C PRO A 145 -45.03 10.24 5.42
N MET A 146 -45.47 11.29 6.13
CA MET A 146 -46.15 12.45 5.52
C MET A 146 -45.19 13.35 4.72
N SER A 147 -43.93 13.44 5.15
CA SER A 147 -42.89 14.22 4.47
C SER A 147 -42.25 13.44 3.33
N ALA A 148 -42.13 12.11 3.46
CA ALA A 148 -41.59 11.21 2.45
C ALA A 148 -42.36 11.25 1.13
N ASN A 149 -43.68 11.46 1.16
CA ASN A 149 -44.48 11.66 -0.05
C ASN A 149 -44.17 12.97 -0.80
N LYS A 150 -43.54 13.93 -0.13
CA LYS A 150 -43.06 15.18 -0.73
C LYS A 150 -41.56 15.15 -1.06
N SER A 151 -40.85 14.08 -0.69
CA SER A 151 -39.41 13.97 -0.86
C SER A 151 -38.99 14.03 -2.33
N CYS A 152 -37.93 14.80 -2.60
CA CYS A 152 -37.32 14.88 -3.93
C CYS A 152 -36.85 13.50 -4.42
N PHE A 153 -36.31 12.66 -3.53
CA PHE A 153 -35.88 11.29 -3.85
C PHE A 153 -37.03 10.44 -4.41
N LYS A 154 -38.25 10.64 -3.90
CA LYS A 154 -39.42 9.90 -4.37
C LYS A 154 -40.00 10.45 -5.68
N ARG A 155 -39.97 11.78 -5.87
CA ARG A 155 -40.51 12.45 -7.08
C ARG A 155 -39.55 12.41 -8.26
N HIS A 156 -38.25 12.48 -8.01
CA HIS A 156 -37.19 12.53 -9.01
C HIS A 156 -36.12 11.48 -8.68
N PRO A 157 -36.43 10.18 -8.79
CA PRO A 157 -35.50 9.11 -8.44
C PRO A 157 -34.24 9.09 -9.31
N TYR A 158 -34.28 9.67 -10.51
CA TYR A 158 -33.09 9.76 -11.38
C TYR A 158 -32.05 10.77 -10.89
N LEU A 159 -32.43 11.78 -10.10
CA LEU A 159 -31.51 12.80 -9.61
C LEU A 159 -30.40 12.24 -8.71
N PRO A 160 -30.69 11.51 -7.61
CA PRO A 160 -29.63 10.94 -6.78
C PRO A 160 -28.79 9.89 -7.53
N ILE A 161 -29.37 9.16 -8.48
CA ILE A 161 -28.60 8.25 -9.35
C ILE A 161 -27.58 9.06 -10.17
N ALA A 162 -28.02 10.14 -10.81
CA ALA A 162 -27.15 11.00 -11.61
C ALA A 162 -26.05 11.64 -10.76
N LEU A 163 -26.35 12.06 -9.52
CA LEU A 163 -25.35 12.60 -8.59
C LEU A 163 -24.30 11.55 -8.19
N VAL A 164 -24.73 10.32 -7.90
CA VAL A 164 -23.82 9.20 -7.59
C VAL A 164 -22.92 8.90 -8.80
N LEU A 165 -23.49 8.80 -10.01
CA LEU A 165 -22.73 8.54 -11.22
C LEU A 165 -21.75 9.68 -11.52
N PHE A 166 -22.18 10.93 -11.42
CA PHE A 166 -21.35 12.10 -11.67
C PHE A 166 -20.15 12.17 -10.72
N PHE A 167 -20.38 11.97 -9.42
CA PHE A 167 -19.31 11.94 -8.42
C PHE A 167 -18.28 10.84 -8.72
N ASN A 168 -18.76 9.64 -9.08
CA ASN A 168 -17.87 8.51 -9.40
C ASN A 168 -17.15 8.66 -10.75
N VAL A 169 -17.74 9.34 -11.75
CA VAL A 169 -17.07 9.66 -13.02
C VAL A 169 -15.95 10.67 -12.81
N ILE A 170 -16.18 11.75 -12.05
CA ILE A 170 -15.11 12.71 -11.71
C ILE A 170 -13.95 11.98 -11.05
N PHE A 171 -14.27 11.11 -10.10
CA PHE A 171 -13.29 10.31 -9.40
C PHE A 171 -12.53 9.34 -10.31
N GLY A 172 -13.24 8.67 -11.22
CA GLY A 172 -12.64 7.80 -12.24
C GLY A 172 -11.70 8.56 -13.16
N VAL A 173 -12.06 9.76 -13.62
CA VAL A 173 -11.16 10.58 -14.46
C VAL A 173 -9.90 10.98 -13.71
N LEU A 174 -10.03 11.44 -12.45
CA LEU A 174 -8.86 11.78 -11.62
C LEU A 174 -7.93 10.58 -11.39
N LEU A 175 -8.49 9.38 -11.29
CA LEU A 175 -7.73 8.14 -11.19
C LEU A 175 -7.05 7.78 -12.52
N ALA A 176 -7.71 7.91 -13.66
CA ALA A 176 -7.13 7.61 -14.97
C ALA A 176 -5.86 8.44 -15.24
N GLU A 177 -5.92 9.74 -14.96
CA GLU A 177 -4.80 10.69 -15.09
C GLU A 177 -3.64 10.41 -14.10
N SER A 178 -3.87 9.55 -13.11
CA SER A 178 -2.86 9.17 -12.12
C SER A 178 -1.95 8.03 -12.61
N PHE A 179 -2.24 7.42 -13.76
CA PHE A 179 -1.50 6.27 -14.28
C PHE A 179 -1.12 6.46 -15.75
N GLU A 180 0.03 5.90 -16.14
CA GLU A 180 0.51 5.88 -17.53
C GLU A 180 1.08 4.48 -17.86
N PRO A 181 0.69 3.86 -18.98
CA PRO A 181 1.27 2.59 -19.41
C PRO A 181 2.68 2.80 -19.94
N ARG A 182 3.61 1.91 -19.58
CA ARG A 182 5.00 1.98 -19.99
C ARG A 182 5.55 0.62 -20.37
N GLU A 183 6.21 0.57 -21.52
CA GLU A 183 6.99 -0.59 -21.95
C GLU A 183 8.34 -0.63 -21.22
N LEU A 184 8.71 -1.80 -20.73
CA LEU A 184 9.98 -2.12 -20.11
C LEU A 184 10.99 -2.62 -21.16
N LEU A 185 12.27 -2.65 -20.78
CA LEU A 185 13.37 -3.04 -21.67
C LEU A 185 13.31 -4.52 -22.11
N ASP A 186 12.55 -5.35 -21.39
CA ASP A 186 12.31 -6.76 -21.69
C ASP A 186 11.08 -6.97 -22.60
N GLY A 187 10.43 -5.90 -23.05
CA GLY A 187 9.22 -5.93 -23.89
C GLY A 187 7.92 -6.19 -23.10
N SER A 188 7.97 -6.26 -21.77
CA SER A 188 6.78 -6.31 -20.92
C SER A 188 6.22 -4.91 -20.66
N TRP A 189 4.94 -4.82 -20.31
CA TRP A 189 4.29 -3.53 -20.05
C TRP A 189 3.81 -3.44 -18.60
N VAL A 190 3.95 -2.25 -18.02
CA VAL A 190 3.52 -1.94 -16.65
C VAL A 190 2.80 -0.59 -16.62
N SER A 191 1.76 -0.49 -15.79
CA SER A 191 1.13 0.80 -15.48
C SER A 191 1.89 1.50 -14.35
N VAL A 192 2.40 2.71 -14.62
CA VAL A 192 3.24 3.50 -13.72
C VAL A 192 2.45 4.68 -13.17
N THR A 193 2.66 5.02 -11.90
CA THR A 193 2.02 6.18 -11.27
C THR A 193 2.63 7.51 -11.73
N THR A 194 1.80 8.50 -12.06
CA THR A 194 2.24 9.84 -12.43
C THR A 194 2.51 10.73 -11.20
N ALA A 195 3.03 11.94 -11.42
CA ALA A 195 3.25 12.91 -10.35
C ALA A 195 1.94 13.33 -9.63
N LEU A 196 0.81 13.26 -10.34
CA LEU A 196 -0.52 13.56 -9.79
C LEU A 196 -0.91 12.56 -8.70
N ALA A 197 -0.60 11.28 -8.92
CA ALA A 197 -0.84 10.19 -7.97
C ALA A 197 -0.16 10.45 -6.62
N ASN A 198 1.01 11.11 -6.62
CA ASN A 198 1.77 11.39 -5.40
C ASN A 198 1.25 12.56 -4.55
N THR A 199 0.15 13.20 -4.96
CA THR A 199 -0.47 14.28 -4.17
C THR A 199 -1.13 13.76 -2.90
N GLY A 200 -1.08 14.55 -1.83
CA GLY A 200 -1.59 14.15 -0.50
C GLY A 200 -3.07 13.81 -0.49
N PHE A 201 -3.87 14.42 -1.35
CA PHE A 201 -5.31 14.15 -1.46
C PHE A 201 -5.58 12.71 -1.92
N LEU A 202 -4.99 12.25 -3.01
CA LEU A 202 -5.19 10.89 -3.53
C LEU A 202 -4.62 9.82 -2.58
N ARG A 203 -3.49 10.13 -1.93
CA ARG A 203 -2.86 9.23 -0.96
C ARG A 203 -3.68 9.04 0.33
N VAL A 204 -4.36 10.07 0.83
CA VAL A 204 -5.15 10.03 2.08
C VAL A 204 -6.47 9.28 1.91
N TYR A 205 -7.08 9.30 0.73
CA TYR A 205 -8.31 8.54 0.44
C TYR A 205 -8.05 7.05 0.12
N GLY A 206 -6.81 6.56 0.28
CA GLY A 206 -6.48 5.15 0.05
C GLY A 206 -6.47 4.73 -1.43
N LEU A 207 -6.52 5.68 -2.36
CA LEU A 207 -6.73 5.42 -3.79
C LEU A 207 -5.59 4.68 -4.50
N ILE A 208 -4.39 4.75 -3.94
CA ILE A 208 -3.16 4.16 -4.48
C ILE A 208 -2.59 3.13 -3.49
N ALA A 209 -3.34 2.76 -2.45
CA ALA A 209 -2.89 1.79 -1.46
C ALA A 209 -2.67 0.40 -2.07
N GLU A 210 -3.35 0.05 -3.17
CA GLU A 210 -3.19 -1.23 -3.87
C GLU A 210 -2.16 -1.22 -5.00
N VAL A 211 -1.79 -0.07 -5.58
CA VAL A 211 -0.89 -0.01 -6.75
C VAL A 211 0.55 0.41 -6.39
N SER A 212 0.78 0.88 -5.17
CA SER A 212 2.10 1.39 -4.76
C SER A 212 3.18 0.33 -4.51
N TYR A 213 2.91 -0.96 -4.71
CA TYR A 213 3.87 -2.01 -4.36
C TYR A 213 5.06 -2.17 -5.32
N LEU A 214 5.05 -1.59 -6.52
CA LEU A 214 6.03 -1.96 -7.55
C LEU A 214 7.05 -0.90 -7.97
N GLN A 215 7.00 0.34 -7.46
CA GLN A 215 8.05 1.35 -7.76
C GLN A 215 8.40 2.27 -6.58
N LEU A 216 8.55 1.71 -5.38
CA LEU A 216 9.24 2.43 -4.32
C LEU A 216 10.73 2.09 -4.39
N ASN A 217 11.54 3.00 -4.94
CA ASN A 217 13.02 2.94 -4.82
C ASN A 217 13.48 2.90 -3.35
N SER A 218 12.61 3.30 -2.41
CA SER A 218 12.83 3.10 -0.98
C SER A 218 11.51 2.92 -0.21
N LEU A 219 11.42 1.90 0.62
CA LEU A 219 10.29 1.58 1.50
C LEU A 219 10.65 1.89 2.95
N LYS A 220 9.75 2.50 3.70
CA LYS A 220 9.91 2.65 5.15
C LYS A 220 9.15 1.56 5.90
N PHE A 221 9.86 0.68 6.58
CA PHE A 221 9.28 -0.41 7.37
C PHE A 221 9.86 -0.41 8.78
N LEU A 222 8.99 -0.43 9.80
CA LEU A 222 9.37 -0.39 11.22
C LEU A 222 10.43 0.68 11.57
N GLY A 223 10.38 1.84 10.92
CA GLY A 223 11.34 2.92 11.16
C GLY A 223 12.66 2.84 10.36
N ILE A 224 12.93 1.72 9.68
CA ILE A 224 14.04 1.54 8.74
C ILE A 224 13.60 1.98 7.35
N VAL A 225 14.50 2.57 6.57
CA VAL A 225 14.26 2.88 5.16
C VAL A 225 15.09 1.90 4.33
N ILE A 226 14.45 1.04 3.56
CA ILE A 226 15.07 -0.02 2.78
C ILE A 226 14.99 0.41 1.32
N ASP A 227 16.13 0.55 0.66
CA ASP A 227 16.19 0.83 -0.76
C ASP A 227 16.28 -0.45 -1.60
N ASP A 228 15.87 -0.37 -2.86
CA ASP A 228 15.87 -1.47 -3.84
C ASP A 228 17.22 -2.17 -3.97
N LYS A 229 18.32 -1.42 -3.80
CA LYS A 229 19.70 -1.92 -3.89
C LYS A 229 20.32 -2.27 -2.54
N LEU A 230 19.56 -2.17 -1.45
CA LEU A 230 20.06 -2.34 -0.07
C LEU A 230 21.36 -1.55 0.20
N SER A 231 21.49 -0.37 -0.42
CA SER A 231 22.64 0.53 -0.26
C SER A 231 22.64 1.23 1.10
N TRP A 232 21.46 1.33 1.74
CA TRP A 232 21.21 2.05 2.99
C TRP A 232 21.48 3.56 2.92
N SER A 233 21.66 4.11 1.71
CA SER A 233 21.99 5.52 1.49
C SER A 233 20.90 6.46 2.02
N GLU A 234 19.65 6.20 1.66
CA GLU A 234 18.48 6.97 2.12
C GLU A 234 18.22 6.77 3.63
N HIS A 235 18.45 5.57 4.15
CA HIS A 235 18.37 5.31 5.58
C HIS A 235 19.39 6.13 6.38
N ILE A 236 20.63 6.14 5.93
CA ILE A 236 21.72 6.85 6.60
C ILE A 236 21.53 8.36 6.50
N LYS A 237 21.02 8.86 5.37
CA LYS A 237 20.60 10.26 5.23
C LYS A 237 19.50 10.62 6.23
N TYR A 238 18.50 9.74 6.39
CA TYR A 238 17.43 9.90 7.39
C TYR A 238 17.98 9.95 8.82
N ILE A 239 18.80 8.98 9.23
CA ILE A 239 19.43 8.91 10.56
C ILE A 239 20.28 10.16 10.80
N ARG A 240 21.15 10.54 9.86
CA ARG A 240 22.01 11.73 9.99
C ARG A 240 21.21 13.01 10.13
N GLY A 241 20.09 13.14 9.42
CA GLY A 241 19.18 14.28 9.56
C GLY A 241 18.52 14.37 10.94
N LYS A 242 18.22 13.23 11.57
CA LYS A 242 17.69 13.18 12.95
C LYS A 242 18.78 13.51 13.97
N ILE A 243 19.93 12.84 13.88
CA ILE A 243 21.07 13.08 14.78
C ILE A 243 21.57 14.53 14.68
N SER A 244 21.62 15.12 13.49
CA SER A 244 22.09 16.50 13.31
C SER A 244 21.19 17.52 14.03
N ARG A 245 19.87 17.29 14.05
CA ARG A 245 18.93 18.11 14.82
C ARG A 245 19.15 17.93 16.32
N SER A 246 19.30 16.70 16.79
CA SER A 246 19.62 16.39 18.19
C SER A 246 20.93 17.04 18.63
N ILE A 247 21.95 17.05 17.77
CA ILE A 247 23.22 17.75 17.98
C ILE A 247 23.01 19.27 18.09
N GLY A 248 22.15 19.85 17.28
CA GLY A 248 21.77 21.27 17.38
C GLY A 248 21.15 21.59 18.74
N MET A 249 20.17 20.79 19.18
CA MET A 249 19.56 20.92 20.50
C MET A 249 20.59 20.77 21.63
N LEU A 250 21.47 19.77 21.52
CA LEU A 250 22.53 19.53 22.48
C LEU A 250 23.51 20.72 22.57
N SER A 251 23.80 21.36 21.43
CA SER A 251 24.64 22.56 21.39
C SER A 251 24.01 23.77 22.08
N CYS A 252 22.69 23.91 22.02
CA CYS A 252 21.96 24.95 22.75
C CYS A 252 21.93 24.62 24.26
N ALA A 253 21.55 23.39 24.59
CA ALA A 253 21.44 22.90 25.97
C ALA A 253 22.78 22.96 26.72
N ARG A 254 23.90 22.76 26.03
CA ARG A 254 25.26 22.85 26.57
C ARG A 254 25.54 24.14 27.35
N LYS A 255 24.88 25.26 27.00
CA LYS A 255 25.12 26.54 27.67
C LYS A 255 24.67 26.56 29.13
N ASN A 256 23.67 25.74 29.46
CA ASN A 256 22.94 25.83 30.73
C ASN A 256 22.94 24.51 31.53
N LEU A 257 23.43 23.41 30.95
CA LEU A 257 23.41 22.09 31.58
C LEU A 257 24.81 21.60 31.90
N ASP A 258 24.91 20.83 32.98
CA ASP A 258 26.13 20.15 33.36
C ASP A 258 26.42 18.95 32.43
N ARG A 259 27.67 18.48 32.48
CA ARG A 259 28.16 17.44 31.57
C ARG A 259 27.40 16.12 31.73
N LYS A 260 27.00 15.75 32.96
CA LYS A 260 26.29 14.48 33.21
C LYS A 260 24.93 14.49 32.54
N THR A 261 24.19 15.60 32.66
CA THR A 261 22.90 15.76 31.98
C THR A 261 23.06 15.76 30.46
N LEU A 262 24.12 16.38 29.92
CA LEU A 262 24.38 16.34 28.47
C LEU A 262 24.64 14.92 27.94
N ILE A 263 25.29 14.06 28.73
CA ILE A 263 25.46 12.64 28.40
C ILE A 263 24.12 11.90 28.42
N GLN A 264 23.25 12.19 29.39
CA GLN A 264 21.89 11.63 29.41
C GLN A 264 21.09 12.04 28.16
N LEU A 265 21.19 13.30 27.74
CA LEU A 265 20.56 13.77 26.50
C LEU A 265 21.12 13.06 25.25
N TYR A 266 22.40 12.71 25.24
CA TYR A 266 22.98 11.89 24.17
C TYR A 266 22.31 10.50 24.10
N TYR A 267 22.16 9.82 25.23
CA TYR A 267 21.48 8.52 25.28
C TYR A 267 19.97 8.61 24.99
N ALA A 268 19.32 9.73 25.27
CA ALA A 268 17.91 9.93 24.98
C ALA A 268 17.64 10.27 23.50
N PHE A 269 18.45 11.15 22.90
CA PHE A 269 18.12 11.75 21.58
C PHE A 269 19.01 11.32 20.42
N ILE A 270 20.16 10.68 20.68
CA ILE A 270 21.12 10.29 19.64
C ILE A 270 21.30 8.77 19.63
N TYR A 271 21.57 8.16 20.79
CA TYR A 271 21.86 6.73 20.88
C TYR A 271 20.77 5.83 20.26
N PRO A 272 19.46 6.07 20.43
CA PRO A 272 18.43 5.19 19.87
C PRO A 272 18.50 5.10 18.34
N TYR A 273 18.87 6.20 17.67
CA TYR A 273 19.05 6.21 16.21
C TYR A 273 20.35 5.51 15.75
N LEU A 274 21.33 5.37 16.64
CA LEU A 274 22.56 4.64 16.37
C LEU A 274 22.41 3.14 16.65
N SER A 275 21.68 2.76 17.70
CA SER A 275 21.56 1.37 18.12
C SER A 275 20.43 0.62 17.41
N TYR A 276 19.36 1.31 17.02
CA TYR A 276 18.19 0.67 16.43
C TYR A 276 18.52 0.01 15.10
N CYS A 277 18.33 -1.31 15.05
CA CYS A 277 18.54 -2.17 13.87
C CYS A 277 19.90 -2.01 13.19
N ILE A 278 20.94 -1.65 13.96
CA ILE A 278 22.30 -1.49 13.44
C ILE A 278 22.90 -2.79 12.94
N ASP A 279 22.44 -3.93 13.43
CA ASP A 279 22.71 -5.27 12.89
C ASP A 279 22.30 -5.42 11.41
N VAL A 280 21.27 -4.69 10.97
CA VAL A 280 20.79 -4.70 9.58
C VAL A 280 21.55 -3.68 8.72
N TRP A 281 21.45 -2.39 9.06
CA TRP A 281 22.04 -1.33 8.21
C TRP A 281 23.53 -1.08 8.48
N GLY A 282 24.10 -1.64 9.55
CA GLY A 282 25.51 -1.48 9.91
C GLY A 282 26.48 -2.06 8.89
N HIS A 283 26.01 -2.98 8.04
CA HIS A 283 26.76 -3.51 6.89
C HIS A 283 26.80 -2.55 5.67
N CYS A 284 26.32 -1.32 5.81
CA CYS A 284 26.42 -0.30 4.76
C CYS A 284 27.87 -0.02 4.32
N SER A 285 28.02 0.70 3.21
CA SER A 285 29.35 1.06 2.70
C SER A 285 30.16 1.84 3.74
N GLN A 286 31.48 1.61 3.75
CA GLN A 286 32.41 2.25 4.70
C GLN A 286 32.29 3.78 4.73
N GLN A 287 32.04 4.39 3.56
CA GLN A 287 31.84 5.83 3.46
C GLN A 287 30.60 6.30 4.22
N LEU A 288 29.48 5.58 4.07
CA LEU A 288 28.22 5.89 4.73
C LEU A 288 28.32 5.61 6.23
N PHE A 289 28.89 4.48 6.64
CA PHE A 289 29.14 4.16 8.04
C PHE A 289 29.98 5.25 8.73
N PHE A 290 31.07 5.66 8.09
CA PHE A 290 31.94 6.72 8.62
C PHE A 290 31.24 8.08 8.68
N SER A 291 30.28 8.34 7.80
CA SER A 291 29.49 9.58 7.82
C SER A 291 28.61 9.69 9.08
N VAL A 292 28.05 8.58 9.56
CA VAL A 292 27.32 8.50 10.85
C VAL A 292 28.31 8.57 12.02
N PHE A 293 29.44 7.89 11.93
CA PHE A 293 30.47 7.98 12.98
C PHE A 293 31.01 9.41 13.17
N LYS A 294 31.10 10.20 12.09
CA LYS A 294 31.44 11.63 12.17
C LYS A 294 30.41 12.44 12.97
N THR A 295 29.12 12.16 12.83
CA THR A 295 28.09 12.89 13.60
C THR A 295 28.14 12.51 15.07
N GLN A 296 28.37 11.23 15.41
CA GLN A 296 28.62 10.81 16.79
C GLN A 296 29.83 11.53 17.41
N LYS A 297 30.97 11.56 16.70
CA LYS A 297 32.17 12.31 17.12
C LYS A 297 31.91 13.79 17.34
N ARG A 298 31.06 14.40 16.52
CA ARG A 298 30.64 15.80 16.71
C ARG A 298 29.84 15.99 18.00
N ALA A 299 28.93 15.08 18.32
CA ALA A 299 28.16 15.14 19.56
C ALA A 299 29.09 15.12 20.80
N LEU A 300 30.08 14.22 20.82
CA LEU A 300 31.04 14.15 21.93
C LEU A 300 31.83 15.45 22.13
N ARG A 301 32.30 16.07 21.05
CA ARG A 301 33.05 17.34 21.13
C ARG A 301 32.18 18.48 21.66
N ILE A 302 30.88 18.44 21.40
CA ILE A 302 29.94 19.41 21.98
C ILE A 302 29.87 19.18 23.49
N ILE A 303 29.63 17.94 23.94
CA ILE A 303 29.55 17.57 25.37
C ILE A 303 30.84 17.92 26.12
N SER A 304 32.00 17.68 25.52
CA SER A 304 33.31 17.91 26.12
C SER A 304 33.82 19.35 26.04
N PHE A 305 33.11 20.24 25.33
CA PHE A 305 33.58 21.58 24.97
C PHE A 305 34.92 21.60 24.20
N SER A 306 35.30 20.49 23.58
CA SER A 306 36.56 20.40 22.84
C SER A 306 36.49 21.09 21.47
N LYS A 307 37.67 21.47 20.95
CA LYS A 307 37.80 22.04 19.60
C LYS A 307 37.27 21.06 18.54
N ARG A 308 36.79 21.61 17.42
CA ARG A 308 36.18 20.85 16.30
C ARG A 308 37.00 19.65 15.80
N LEU A 309 38.33 19.76 15.82
CA LEU A 309 39.26 18.74 15.33
C LEU A 309 39.95 17.94 16.46
N ALA A 310 39.53 18.12 17.71
CA ALA A 310 40.11 17.36 18.82
C ALA A 310 39.94 15.85 18.63
N HIS A 311 40.95 15.09 19.05
CA HIS A 311 40.91 13.63 19.08
C HIS A 311 39.76 13.16 19.97
N THR A 312 38.89 12.29 19.45
CA THR A 312 37.66 11.85 20.14
C THR A 312 37.82 10.56 20.90
N GLU A 313 38.87 9.79 20.64
CA GLU A 313 39.09 8.51 21.32
C GLU A 313 39.25 8.63 22.84
N PRO A 314 39.99 9.62 23.39
CA PRO A 314 39.99 9.87 24.83
C PRO A 314 38.60 10.27 25.37
N LEU A 315 37.79 10.97 24.55
CA LEU A 315 36.45 11.41 24.94
C LEU A 315 35.48 10.24 25.09
N PHE A 316 35.52 9.28 24.15
CA PHE A 316 34.72 8.06 24.23
C PHE A 316 35.01 7.31 25.54
N LYS A 317 36.29 7.13 25.88
CA LYS A 317 36.71 6.48 27.14
C LYS A 317 36.26 7.27 28.37
N SER A 318 36.46 8.59 28.37
CA SER A 318 36.12 9.44 29.52
C SER A 318 34.62 9.54 29.82
N PHE A 319 33.77 9.34 28.81
CA PHE A 319 32.32 9.41 28.95
C PHE A 319 31.66 8.04 28.98
N GLU A 320 32.45 6.96 28.88
CA GLU A 320 31.95 5.58 28.80
C GLU A 320 30.95 5.37 27.64
N ILE A 321 31.13 6.13 26.56
CA ILE A 321 30.28 6.02 25.37
C ILE A 321 30.95 5.05 24.39
N LEU A 322 30.18 4.10 23.87
CA LEU A 322 30.66 3.16 22.85
C LEU A 322 30.77 3.87 21.49
N PRO A 323 31.91 3.73 20.77
CA PRO A 323 32.00 4.17 19.38
C PRO A 323 31.07 3.33 18.50
N LEU A 324 30.59 3.90 17.39
CA LEU A 324 29.63 3.27 16.50
C LEU A 324 30.03 1.85 16.07
N GLN A 325 31.31 1.62 15.81
CA GLN A 325 31.85 0.29 15.49
C GLN A 325 31.60 -0.71 16.62
N ALA A 326 31.82 -0.30 17.87
CA ALA A 326 31.61 -1.17 19.03
C ALA A 326 30.12 -1.42 19.28
N ILE A 327 29.25 -0.43 19.01
CA ILE A 327 27.79 -0.62 19.06
C ILE A 327 27.35 -1.69 18.05
N TYR A 328 27.87 -1.61 16.82
CA TYR A 328 27.58 -2.59 15.77
C TYR A 328 28.08 -3.99 16.13
N ILE A 329 29.35 -4.12 16.56
CA ILE A 329 29.92 -5.40 16.97
C ILE A 329 29.11 -6.01 18.13
N LEU A 330 28.77 -5.21 19.14
CA LEU A 330 27.98 -5.68 20.29
C LEU A 330 26.60 -6.18 19.85
N ALA A 331 25.92 -5.47 18.95
CA ALA A 331 24.61 -5.89 18.43
C ALA A 331 24.73 -7.22 17.66
N LEU A 332 25.75 -7.34 16.79
CA LEU A 332 26.00 -8.54 16.01
C LEU A 332 26.37 -9.73 16.90
N SER A 333 27.22 -9.54 17.91
CA SER A 333 27.58 -10.59 18.85
C SER A 333 26.38 -11.10 19.66
N LYS A 334 25.48 -10.21 20.08
CA LYS A 334 24.23 -10.61 20.76
C LYS A 334 23.32 -11.40 19.85
N PHE A 335 23.15 -10.95 18.60
CA PHE A 335 22.35 -11.64 17.59
C PHE A 335 22.92 -13.03 17.27
N ILE A 336 24.23 -13.14 17.07
CA ILE A 336 24.88 -14.43 16.81
C ILE A 336 24.73 -15.36 18.02
N SER A 337 24.97 -14.86 19.23
CA SER A 337 24.83 -15.66 20.45
C SER A 337 23.41 -16.16 20.66
N SER A 338 22.36 -15.37 20.35
CA SER A 338 20.98 -15.84 20.53
C SER A 338 20.57 -16.92 19.53
N ASN A 339 21.22 -16.99 18.37
CA ASN A 339 20.86 -17.89 17.28
C ASN A 339 21.78 -19.13 17.17
N LEU A 340 22.90 -19.17 17.90
CA LEU A 340 23.82 -20.32 17.95
C LEU A 340 23.51 -21.34 19.07
N TYR A 341 22.53 -21.05 19.94
CA TYR A 341 22.04 -21.99 20.97
C TYR A 341 20.73 -22.69 20.58
N ILE A 342 20.50 -22.86 19.28
CA ILE A 342 19.54 -23.80 18.69
C ILE A 342 20.38 -24.93 18.10
#